data_AF-A0A9D0J639-F1
#
_entry.id   AF-A0A9D0J639-F1
#
_cell.length_a   1.000
_cell.length_b   1.000
_cell.length_c   1.000
_cell.angle_alpha   90.00
_cell.angle_beta   90.00
_cell.angle_gamma   90.00
#
_symmetry.space_group_name_H-M   'P 1'
#
loop_
_entity.id
_entity.type
_entity.pdbx_description
1 polymer ?
#
loop_
_entity_poly.entity_id
_entity_poly.type
_entity_poly.pdbx_seq_one_letter_code
_entity_poly.pdbx_strand_id
1 'polypeptide(L)'
;MAKKKKKLSRFNASIRRFFDGDGFDEGIERVDTGTLTELAQAVGLFPESWEREALIRLLRRTWSDADIDTRADITAFFTAEGRIYPSPRTKEPSRERSDKINAILETMDVTPEEARALHNAFIEVRTKKITPQKLEAKLAHYRFEQKRTRIEKACEGRFDAGDRFEFNAVLSYSIFGETFNKIHPLKTPAFSFTYLNDTEETELIDEIQKAKAAL
;
A
#
# COMPACT_ATOMS: atom_id res chain seq x y z
N MET A 1 -4.87 -15.85 33.76
CA MET A 1 -4.44 -16.58 32.53
C MET A 1 -4.50 -15.74 31.24
N ALA A 2 -5.62 -15.07 30.91
CA ALA A 2 -5.76 -14.31 29.66
C ALA A 2 -4.75 -13.14 29.49
N LYS A 3 -4.43 -12.39 30.56
CA LYS A 3 -3.44 -11.29 30.52
C LYS A 3 -2.01 -11.79 30.23
N LYS A 4 -1.62 -12.96 30.75
CA LYS A 4 -0.30 -13.60 30.53
C LYS A 4 -0.16 -14.03 29.06
N LYS A 5 -1.19 -14.69 28.51
CA LYS A 5 -1.25 -15.11 27.10
C LYS A 5 -1.18 -13.92 26.12
N LYS A 6 -1.83 -12.80 26.45
CA LYS A 6 -1.79 -11.56 25.65
C LYS A 6 -0.40 -10.91 25.63
N LYS A 7 0.36 -10.95 26.74
CA LYS A 7 1.75 -10.44 26.79
C LYS A 7 2.70 -11.32 25.97
N LEU A 8 2.64 -12.64 26.11
CA LEU A 8 3.44 -13.58 25.30
C LEU A 8 3.21 -13.41 23.79
N SER A 9 1.95 -13.20 23.40
CA SER A 9 1.60 -12.91 21.99
C SER A 9 2.23 -11.61 21.46
N ARG A 10 2.53 -10.63 22.32
CA ARG A 10 3.17 -9.37 21.90
C ARG A 10 4.65 -9.58 21.59
N PHE A 11 5.36 -10.36 22.38
CA PHE A 11 6.77 -10.70 22.11
C PHE A 11 6.91 -11.49 20.81
N ASN A 12 6.03 -12.45 20.55
CA ASN A 12 5.97 -13.15 19.25
C ASN A 12 5.71 -12.18 18.07
N ALA A 13 4.90 -11.14 18.25
CA ALA A 13 4.65 -10.16 17.21
C ALA A 13 5.83 -9.18 17.03
N SER A 14 6.55 -8.88 18.11
CA SER A 14 7.72 -8.01 18.12
C SER A 14 8.89 -8.70 17.42
N ILE A 15 9.16 -9.96 17.78
CA ILE A 15 10.31 -10.71 17.27
C ILE A 15 10.23 -10.96 15.76
N ARG A 16 9.00 -11.16 15.24
CA ARG A 16 8.72 -11.26 13.81
C ARG A 16 9.20 -10.05 13.00
N ARG A 17 9.32 -8.86 13.60
CA ARG A 17 9.81 -7.67 12.89
C ARG A 17 11.29 -7.78 12.53
N PHE A 18 12.07 -8.46 13.37
CA PHE A 18 13.50 -8.68 13.15
C PHE A 18 13.77 -9.87 12.23
N PHE A 19 12.81 -10.81 12.13
CA PHE A 19 12.90 -11.99 11.27
C PHE A 19 12.05 -11.91 10.01
N ASP A 20 11.81 -10.70 9.51
CA ASP A 20 11.11 -10.47 8.24
C ASP A 20 9.70 -11.10 8.11
N GLY A 21 9.02 -11.28 9.24
CA GLY A 21 7.69 -11.88 9.35
C GLY A 21 7.69 -13.32 9.85
N ASP A 22 8.83 -13.99 9.86
CA ASP A 22 8.99 -15.37 10.33
C ASP A 22 8.94 -15.47 11.86
N GLY A 23 8.57 -16.67 12.36
CA GLY A 23 8.64 -16.98 13.78
C GLY A 23 10.07 -16.97 14.31
N PHE A 24 10.20 -17.04 15.64
CA PHE A 24 11.52 -17.14 16.26
C PHE A 24 12.28 -18.39 15.80
N ASP A 25 11.57 -19.51 15.66
CA ASP A 25 12.19 -20.78 15.28
C ASP A 25 12.82 -20.70 13.90
N GLU A 26 12.13 -20.18 12.88
CA GLU A 26 12.69 -20.04 11.54
C GLU A 26 13.69 -18.86 11.43
N GLY A 27 13.46 -17.81 12.22
CA GLY A 27 14.29 -16.61 12.26
C GLY A 27 15.69 -16.83 12.84
N ILE A 28 15.77 -17.56 13.95
CA ILE A 28 17.02 -17.76 14.69
C ILE A 28 18.06 -18.58 13.89
N GLU A 29 17.61 -19.39 12.92
CA GLU A 29 18.49 -20.11 11.99
C GLU A 29 19.26 -19.20 11.04
N ARG A 30 18.95 -17.90 10.97
CA ARG A 30 19.64 -16.94 10.09
C ARG A 30 20.61 -16.05 10.83
N VAL A 31 20.56 -16.08 12.16
CA VAL A 31 21.48 -15.33 13.01
C VAL A 31 22.86 -15.99 12.93
N ASP A 32 23.90 -15.17 12.86
CA ASP A 32 25.28 -15.63 12.84
C ASP A 32 25.71 -16.17 14.21
N THR A 33 26.71 -17.04 14.23
CA THR A 33 27.17 -17.70 15.46
C THR A 33 27.66 -16.72 16.53
N GLY A 34 28.22 -15.56 16.13
CA GLY A 34 28.67 -14.52 17.05
C GLY A 34 27.49 -13.93 17.82
N THR A 35 26.47 -13.47 17.09
CA THR A 35 25.25 -12.93 17.68
C THR A 35 24.47 -13.97 18.49
N LEU A 36 24.45 -15.25 18.06
CA LEU A 36 23.85 -16.35 18.85
C LEU A 36 24.57 -16.56 20.20
N THR A 37 25.89 -16.41 20.21
CA THR A 37 26.73 -16.51 21.42
C THR A 37 26.46 -15.34 22.36
N GLU A 38 26.42 -14.11 21.83
CA GLU A 38 26.10 -12.91 22.60
C GLU A 38 24.69 -12.98 23.20
N LEU A 39 23.69 -13.44 22.43
CA LEU A 39 22.33 -13.64 22.90
C LEU A 39 22.26 -14.67 24.03
N ALA A 40 22.96 -15.81 23.88
CA ALA A 40 23.01 -16.83 24.93
C ALA A 40 23.61 -16.27 26.23
N GLN A 41 24.71 -15.51 26.13
CA GLN A 41 25.34 -14.87 27.29
C GLN A 41 24.43 -13.80 27.93
N ALA A 42 23.78 -12.95 27.12
CA ALA A 42 22.90 -11.89 27.59
C ALA A 42 21.69 -12.43 28.37
N VAL A 43 21.20 -13.61 27.99
CA VAL A 43 20.05 -14.29 28.64
C VAL A 43 20.52 -15.23 29.76
N GLY A 44 21.83 -15.39 29.97
CA GLY A 44 22.39 -16.26 31.01
C GLY A 44 22.29 -17.76 30.71
N LEU A 45 22.28 -18.13 29.43
CA LEU A 45 22.23 -19.52 28.97
C LEU A 45 23.65 -20.09 28.78
N PHE A 46 23.87 -21.29 29.32
CA PHE A 46 25.12 -22.02 29.19
C PHE A 46 24.89 -23.29 28.36
N PRO A 47 25.25 -23.30 27.07
CA PRO A 47 25.10 -24.48 26.24
C PRO A 47 26.15 -25.53 26.59
N GLU A 48 25.84 -26.79 26.31
CA GLU A 48 26.81 -27.90 26.38
C GLU A 48 27.90 -27.77 25.31
N SER A 49 27.60 -27.07 24.21
CA SER A 49 28.52 -26.76 23.12
C SER A 49 28.22 -25.37 22.54
N TRP A 50 29.26 -24.58 22.27
CA TRP A 50 29.15 -23.28 21.60
C TRP A 50 29.10 -23.39 20.06
N GLU A 51 28.89 -24.60 19.54
CA GLU A 51 28.62 -24.79 18.13
C GLU A 51 27.24 -24.25 17.74
N ARG A 52 27.14 -23.75 16.52
CA ARG A 52 25.97 -23.07 15.98
C ARG A 52 24.67 -23.86 16.15
N GLU A 53 24.69 -25.14 15.82
CA GLU A 53 23.49 -26.00 15.90
C GLU A 53 23.05 -26.25 17.35
N ALA A 54 23.99 -26.31 18.29
CA ALA A 54 23.69 -26.45 19.70
C ALA A 54 23.07 -25.16 20.26
N LEU A 55 23.61 -24.00 19.89
CA LEU A 55 23.07 -22.69 20.25
C LEU A 55 21.64 -22.48 19.71
N ILE A 56 21.40 -22.79 18.44
CA ILE A 56 20.06 -22.67 17.84
C ILE A 56 19.05 -23.57 18.57
N ARG A 57 19.41 -24.84 18.82
CA ARG A 57 18.55 -25.77 19.55
C ARG A 57 18.24 -25.30 20.96
N LEU A 58 19.26 -24.82 21.68
CA LEU A 58 19.09 -24.27 23.02
C LEU A 58 18.16 -23.06 23.01
N LEU A 59 18.40 -22.08 22.13
CA LEU A 59 17.61 -20.86 22.05
C LEU A 59 16.16 -21.13 21.63
N ARG A 60 15.90 -22.09 20.73
CA ARG A 60 14.54 -22.54 20.37
C ARG A 60 13.81 -23.18 21.55
N ARG A 61 14.50 -24.05 22.29
CA ARG A 61 13.94 -24.67 23.50
C ARG A 61 13.63 -23.61 24.54
N THR A 62 14.59 -22.73 24.82
CA THR A 62 14.41 -21.61 25.75
C THR A 62 13.25 -20.74 25.30
N TRP A 63 13.13 -20.36 24.03
CA TRP A 63 12.02 -19.54 23.56
C TRP A 63 10.65 -20.23 23.71
N SER A 64 10.59 -21.53 23.43
CA SER A 64 9.36 -22.33 23.55
C SER A 64 8.89 -22.46 25.00
N ASP A 65 9.83 -22.73 25.91
CA ASP A 65 9.57 -22.94 27.34
C ASP A 65 9.65 -21.65 28.18
N ALA A 66 10.08 -20.53 27.57
CA ALA A 66 10.34 -19.27 28.24
C ALA A 66 9.08 -18.68 28.89
N ASP A 67 9.29 -18.11 30.07
CA ASP A 67 8.34 -17.23 30.70
C ASP A 67 8.33 -15.83 30.04
N ILE A 68 7.63 -14.90 30.67
CA ILE A 68 7.49 -13.55 30.14
C ILE A 68 8.80 -12.79 30.18
N ASP A 69 9.63 -13.03 31.19
CA ASP A 69 10.81 -12.22 31.47
C ASP A 69 11.94 -12.66 30.53
N THR A 70 12.14 -13.98 30.36
CA THR A 70 13.08 -14.50 29.37
C THR A 70 12.72 -14.07 27.94
N ARG A 71 11.43 -14.05 27.57
CA ARG A 71 11.02 -13.54 26.25
C ARG A 71 11.20 -12.03 26.11
N ALA A 72 11.07 -11.28 27.20
CA ALA A 72 11.33 -9.85 27.20
C ALA A 72 12.81 -9.58 26.97
N ASP A 73 13.71 -10.30 27.65
CA ASP A 73 15.16 -10.17 27.53
C ASP A 73 15.64 -10.50 26.11
N ILE A 74 15.17 -11.63 25.55
CA ILE A 74 15.45 -11.99 24.16
C ILE A 74 14.95 -10.91 23.19
N THR A 75 13.73 -10.39 23.39
CA THR A 75 13.19 -9.34 22.51
C THR A 75 13.96 -8.02 22.67
N ALA A 76 14.40 -7.69 23.89
CA ALA A 76 15.18 -6.50 24.18
C ALA A 76 16.56 -6.57 23.51
N PHE A 77 17.21 -7.74 23.51
CA PHE A 77 18.45 -7.98 22.79
C PHE A 77 18.34 -7.61 21.31
N PHE A 78 17.37 -8.19 20.59
CA PHE A 78 17.17 -7.88 19.17
C PHE A 78 16.74 -6.43 18.92
N THR A 79 16.04 -5.82 19.88
CA THR A 79 15.68 -4.40 19.81
C THR A 79 16.91 -3.49 19.96
N ALA A 80 17.85 -3.85 20.84
CA ALA A 80 19.09 -3.12 21.03
C ALA A 80 20.05 -3.30 19.83
N GLU A 81 20.08 -4.49 19.24
CA GLU A 81 20.88 -4.78 18.05
C GLU A 81 20.33 -4.07 16.80
N GLY A 82 19.00 -3.95 16.67
CA GLY A 82 18.34 -3.19 15.60
C GLY A 82 18.52 -3.78 14.19
N ARG A 83 19.12 -4.97 14.07
CA ARG A 83 19.34 -5.67 12.80
C ARG A 83 18.10 -6.46 12.38
N ILE A 84 17.88 -6.55 11.07
CA ILE A 84 16.83 -7.37 10.46
C ILE A 84 17.53 -8.52 9.73
N TYR A 85 17.08 -9.75 9.97
CA TYR A 85 17.58 -10.97 9.33
C TYR A 85 16.61 -11.37 8.21
N PRO A 86 16.87 -10.93 6.95
CA PRO A 86 15.97 -11.14 5.83
C PRO A 86 15.77 -12.63 5.54
N SER A 87 14.55 -13.00 5.15
CA SER A 87 14.27 -14.36 4.73
C SER A 87 14.86 -14.61 3.32
N PRO A 88 15.55 -15.73 3.07
CA PRO A 88 16.01 -16.09 1.73
C PRO A 88 14.85 -16.52 0.81
N ARG A 89 13.65 -16.72 1.37
CA ARG A 89 12.45 -16.97 0.58
C ARG A 89 12.03 -15.66 -0.08
N THR A 90 12.07 -15.60 -1.41
CA THR A 90 11.35 -14.58 -2.17
C THR A 90 9.91 -14.58 -1.67
N LYS A 91 9.45 -13.46 -1.11
CA LYS A 91 8.05 -13.29 -0.73
C LYS A 91 7.23 -13.31 -2.02
N GLU A 92 6.81 -14.49 -2.45
CA GLU A 92 5.74 -14.59 -3.43
C GLU A 92 4.57 -13.76 -2.87
N PRO A 93 4.01 -12.80 -3.64
CA PRO A 93 2.76 -12.17 -3.23
C PRO A 93 1.80 -13.30 -2.94
N SER A 94 1.33 -13.41 -1.69
CA SER A 94 0.71 -14.66 -1.22
C SER A 94 -0.36 -15.06 -2.23
N ARG A 95 -0.24 -16.25 -2.81
CA ARG A 95 -1.18 -16.75 -3.82
C ARG A 95 -2.64 -16.55 -3.37
N GLU A 96 -2.87 -16.76 -2.07
CA GLU A 96 -4.10 -16.45 -1.33
C GLU A 96 -4.67 -15.04 -1.53
N ARG A 97 -3.82 -14.01 -1.71
CA ARG A 97 -4.23 -12.62 -1.93
C ARG A 97 -4.75 -12.44 -3.34
N SER A 98 -3.98 -12.89 -4.33
CA SER A 98 -4.37 -12.83 -5.73
C SER A 98 -5.63 -13.66 -5.96
N ASP A 99 -5.71 -14.85 -5.36
CA ASP A 99 -6.89 -15.72 -5.42
C ASP A 99 -8.11 -15.05 -4.77
N LYS A 100 -7.93 -14.38 -3.62
CA LYS A 100 -9.01 -13.64 -2.97
C LYS A 100 -9.48 -12.45 -3.79
N ILE A 101 -8.57 -11.71 -4.43
CA ILE A 101 -8.92 -10.61 -5.34
C ILE A 101 -9.69 -11.18 -6.53
N ASN A 102 -9.18 -12.22 -7.18
CA ASN A 102 -9.85 -12.86 -8.32
C ASN A 102 -11.25 -13.36 -7.98
N ALA A 103 -11.41 -14.05 -6.84
CA ALA A 103 -12.72 -14.53 -6.39
C ALA A 103 -13.74 -13.39 -6.15
N ILE A 104 -13.27 -12.21 -5.71
CA ILE A 104 -14.13 -11.03 -5.59
C ILE A 104 -14.40 -10.42 -6.96
N LEU A 105 -13.39 -10.32 -7.83
CA LEU A 105 -13.53 -9.78 -9.18
C LEU A 105 -14.47 -10.63 -10.05
N GLU A 106 -14.53 -11.95 -9.88
CA GLU A 106 -15.48 -12.83 -10.57
C GLU A 106 -16.94 -12.49 -10.27
N THR A 107 -17.22 -11.90 -9.11
CA THR A 107 -18.57 -11.45 -8.73
C THR A 107 -18.90 -10.04 -9.26
N MET A 108 -17.94 -9.38 -9.90
CA MET A 108 -18.03 -8.00 -10.35
C MET A 108 -17.90 -7.94 -11.88
N ASP A 109 -18.54 -6.98 -12.51
CA ASP A 109 -18.32 -6.70 -13.93
C ASP A 109 -17.09 -5.80 -14.08
N VAL A 110 -15.94 -6.41 -14.36
CA VAL A 110 -14.62 -5.76 -14.44
C VAL A 110 -13.89 -6.16 -15.70
N THR A 111 -13.26 -5.19 -16.34
CA THR A 111 -12.41 -5.44 -17.50
C THR A 111 -11.03 -5.98 -17.08
N PRO A 112 -10.28 -6.64 -17.98
CA PRO A 112 -8.92 -7.11 -17.67
C PRO A 112 -7.95 -6.00 -17.24
N GLU A 113 -8.14 -4.77 -17.74
CA GLU A 113 -7.34 -3.61 -17.36
C GLU A 113 -7.66 -3.14 -15.94
N GLU A 114 -8.95 -3.06 -15.61
CA GLU A 114 -9.43 -2.73 -14.27
C GLU A 114 -8.95 -3.77 -13.24
N ALA A 115 -9.01 -5.06 -13.59
CA ALA A 115 -8.52 -6.14 -12.74
C ALA A 115 -7.02 -5.97 -12.43
N ARG A 116 -6.19 -5.66 -13.43
CA ARG A 116 -4.75 -5.41 -13.23
C ARG A 116 -4.50 -4.19 -12.34
N ALA A 117 -5.25 -3.11 -12.56
CA ALA A 117 -5.15 -1.90 -11.75
C ALA A 117 -5.52 -2.16 -10.28
N LEU A 118 -6.56 -2.96 -10.03
CA LEU A 118 -6.96 -3.37 -8.70
C LEU A 118 -5.91 -4.28 -8.05
N HIS A 119 -5.37 -5.27 -8.77
CA HIS A 119 -4.27 -6.10 -8.25
C HIS A 119 -3.08 -5.24 -7.78
N ASN A 120 -2.63 -4.31 -8.62
CA ASN A 120 -1.54 -3.40 -8.29
C ASN A 120 -1.86 -2.53 -7.06
N ALA A 121 -3.09 -2.02 -6.97
CA ALA A 121 -3.51 -1.18 -5.83
C ALA A 121 -3.54 -1.92 -4.49
N PHE A 122 -3.67 -3.25 -4.50
CA PHE A 122 -3.76 -4.08 -3.30
C PHE A 122 -2.51 -4.95 -3.04
N ILE A 123 -1.43 -4.79 -3.81
CA ILE A 123 -0.17 -5.56 -3.65
C ILE A 123 0.37 -5.51 -2.22
N GLU A 124 0.41 -4.33 -1.60
CA GLU A 124 0.97 -4.15 -0.25
C GLU A 124 -0.10 -4.29 0.86
N VAL A 125 -1.36 -4.45 0.48
CA VAL A 125 -2.47 -4.50 1.42
C VAL A 125 -2.59 -5.89 2.04
N ARG A 126 -2.67 -5.94 3.36
CA ARG A 126 -2.90 -7.20 4.10
C ARG A 126 -4.20 -7.86 3.63
N THR A 127 -4.18 -9.16 3.38
CA THR A 127 -5.31 -9.96 2.86
C THR A 127 -6.60 -9.80 3.68
N LYS A 128 -6.50 -9.61 5.00
CA LYS A 128 -7.65 -9.34 5.90
C LYS A 128 -8.36 -8.02 5.61
N LYS A 129 -7.66 -7.02 5.07
CA LYS A 129 -8.19 -5.70 4.76
C LYS A 129 -8.80 -5.62 3.35
N ILE A 130 -8.66 -6.67 2.55
CA ILE A 130 -9.27 -6.78 1.22
C ILE A 130 -10.69 -7.27 1.40
N THR A 131 -11.66 -6.41 1.08
CA THR A 131 -13.10 -6.65 1.21
C THR A 131 -13.78 -6.22 -0.09
N PRO A 132 -14.93 -6.82 -0.47
CA PRO A 132 -15.66 -6.44 -1.68
C PRO A 132 -15.93 -4.94 -1.78
N GLN A 133 -16.44 -4.35 -0.70
CA GLN A 133 -16.71 -2.90 -0.60
C GLN A 133 -15.49 -2.00 -0.90
N LYS A 134 -14.28 -2.46 -0.57
CA LYS A 134 -13.06 -1.66 -0.84
C LYS A 134 -12.58 -1.82 -2.26
N LEU A 135 -12.78 -3.02 -2.84
CA LEU A 135 -12.54 -3.24 -4.26
C LEU A 135 -13.52 -2.41 -5.08
N GLU A 136 -14.80 -2.41 -4.74
CA GLU A 136 -15.85 -1.58 -5.35
C GLU A 136 -15.53 -0.10 -5.27
N ALA A 137 -15.23 0.42 -4.07
CA ALA A 137 -14.87 1.82 -3.91
C ALA A 137 -13.62 2.20 -4.73
N LYS A 138 -12.63 1.32 -4.79
CA LYS A 138 -11.42 1.56 -5.57
C LYS A 138 -11.67 1.47 -7.08
N LEU A 139 -12.54 0.56 -7.52
CA LEU A 139 -12.97 0.43 -8.90
C LEU A 139 -13.76 1.65 -9.35
N ALA A 140 -14.71 2.13 -8.54
CA ALA A 140 -15.48 3.34 -8.82
C ALA A 140 -14.55 4.55 -8.98
N HIS A 141 -13.59 4.71 -8.06
CA HIS A 141 -12.57 5.76 -8.18
C HIS A 141 -11.72 5.59 -9.45
N TYR A 142 -11.33 4.36 -9.80
CA TYR A 142 -10.54 4.11 -11.01
C TYR A 142 -11.32 4.48 -12.27
N ARG A 143 -12.60 4.10 -12.36
CA ARG A 143 -13.49 4.46 -13.47
C ARG A 143 -13.69 5.97 -13.58
N PHE A 144 -13.89 6.64 -12.45
CA PHE A 144 -14.00 8.09 -12.41
C PHE A 144 -12.75 8.80 -12.92
N GLU A 145 -11.57 8.38 -12.47
CA GLU A 145 -10.28 8.93 -12.94
C GLU A 145 -10.07 8.69 -14.45
N GLN A 146 -10.40 7.49 -14.94
CA GLN A 146 -10.33 7.21 -16.38
C GLN A 146 -11.26 8.11 -17.18
N LYS A 147 -12.53 8.21 -16.76
CA LYS A 147 -13.53 9.07 -17.40
C LYS A 147 -13.07 10.52 -17.43
N ARG A 148 -12.59 11.04 -16.29
CA ARG A 148 -12.03 12.39 -16.19
C ARG A 148 -10.86 12.59 -17.15
N THR A 149 -9.92 11.65 -17.20
CA THR A 149 -8.77 11.70 -18.11
C THR A 149 -9.21 11.74 -19.58
N ARG A 150 -10.24 10.97 -19.95
CA ARG A 150 -10.79 10.98 -21.32
C ARG A 150 -11.43 12.33 -21.66
N ILE A 151 -12.21 12.90 -20.74
CA ILE A 151 -12.82 14.23 -20.90
C ILE A 151 -11.74 15.32 -21.03
N GLU A 152 -10.73 15.31 -20.16
CA GLU A 152 -9.60 16.24 -20.21
C GLU A 152 -8.87 16.20 -21.55
N LYS A 153 -8.66 15.00 -22.09
CA LYS A 153 -8.06 14.81 -23.41
C LYS A 153 -8.99 15.30 -24.54
N ALA A 154 -10.28 14.99 -24.49
CA ALA A 154 -11.24 15.38 -25.51
C ALA A 154 -11.48 16.91 -25.55
N CYS A 155 -11.41 17.57 -24.40
CA CYS A 155 -11.63 19.01 -24.25
C CYS A 155 -10.35 19.85 -24.25
N GLU A 156 -9.18 19.22 -24.40
CA GLU A 156 -7.85 19.86 -24.43
C GLU A 156 -7.58 20.77 -23.21
N GLY A 157 -7.79 20.23 -22.01
CA GLY A 157 -7.63 20.97 -20.77
C GLY A 157 -7.49 20.06 -19.55
N ARG A 158 -7.61 20.63 -18.36
CA ARG A 158 -7.48 19.90 -17.08
C ARG A 158 -8.46 20.42 -16.05
N PHE A 159 -8.98 19.55 -15.18
CA PHE A 159 -9.72 20.01 -14.02
C PHE A 159 -8.77 20.49 -12.91
N ASP A 160 -9.02 21.69 -12.38
CA ASP A 160 -8.29 22.24 -11.25
C ASP A 160 -8.80 21.70 -9.89
N ALA A 161 -8.18 22.13 -8.79
CA ALA A 161 -8.57 21.70 -7.44
C ALA A 161 -9.94 22.24 -6.98
N GLY A 162 -10.54 23.17 -7.72
CA GLY A 162 -11.89 23.67 -7.48
C GLY A 162 -12.92 23.10 -8.45
N ASP A 163 -12.62 21.96 -9.07
CA ASP A 163 -13.45 21.25 -10.05
C ASP A 163 -13.83 22.11 -11.27
N ARG A 164 -12.98 23.09 -11.62
CA ARG A 164 -13.15 23.91 -12.82
C ARG A 164 -12.30 23.38 -13.94
N PHE A 165 -12.84 23.36 -15.15
CA PHE A 165 -12.08 22.98 -16.33
C PHE A 165 -11.22 24.17 -16.80
N GLU A 166 -9.90 24.01 -16.72
CA GLU A 166 -8.88 24.98 -17.14
C GLU A 166 -8.34 24.59 -18.53
N PHE A 167 -8.37 25.54 -19.47
CA PHE A 167 -7.93 25.34 -20.84
C PHE A 167 -7.23 26.59 -21.38
N ASN A 168 -6.40 26.43 -22.39
CA ASN A 168 -5.71 27.55 -23.04
C ASN A 168 -6.53 28.06 -24.22
N ALA A 169 -6.84 29.35 -24.23
CA ALA A 169 -7.54 30.01 -25.32
C ALA A 169 -6.71 31.17 -25.90
N VAL A 170 -6.83 31.40 -27.20
CA VAL A 170 -6.22 32.57 -27.86
C VAL A 170 -7.21 33.73 -27.80
N LEU A 171 -6.82 34.81 -27.15
CA LEU A 171 -7.60 36.06 -27.11
C LEU A 171 -6.97 37.07 -28.07
N SER A 172 -7.82 37.66 -28.92
CA SER A 172 -7.43 38.69 -29.88
C SER A 172 -7.78 40.07 -29.34
N TYR A 173 -6.79 40.95 -29.28
CA TYR A 173 -6.92 42.33 -28.83
C TYR A 173 -6.68 43.26 -30.02
N SER A 174 -7.55 44.26 -30.20
CA SER A 174 -7.31 45.35 -31.14
C SER A 174 -7.00 46.62 -30.37
N ILE A 175 -5.77 47.11 -30.47
CA ILE A 175 -5.32 48.31 -29.76
C ILE A 175 -4.63 49.21 -30.79
N PHE A 176 -5.10 50.46 -30.93
CA PHE A 176 -4.57 51.45 -31.88
C PHE A 176 -4.48 50.97 -33.34
N GLY A 177 -5.38 50.08 -33.77
CA GLY A 177 -5.40 49.55 -35.14
C GLY A 177 -4.47 48.34 -35.38
N GLU A 178 -3.69 47.95 -34.38
CA GLU A 178 -2.89 46.73 -34.40
C GLU A 178 -3.65 45.58 -33.70
N THR A 179 -3.53 44.37 -34.25
CA THR A 179 -4.16 43.16 -33.68
C THR A 179 -3.09 42.28 -33.06
N PHE A 180 -3.28 41.95 -31.78
CA PHE A 180 -2.38 41.07 -31.03
C PHE A 180 -3.13 39.83 -30.55
N ASN A 181 -2.49 38.68 -30.63
CA ASN A 181 -3.03 37.42 -30.13
C ASN A 181 -2.21 36.98 -28.91
N LYS A 182 -2.89 36.66 -27.81
CA LYS A 182 -2.24 36.17 -26.60
C LYS A 182 -2.98 34.94 -26.07
N ILE A 183 -2.20 33.92 -25.72
CA ILE A 183 -2.73 32.71 -25.10
C ILE A 183 -2.96 32.99 -23.62
N HIS A 184 -4.18 32.75 -23.16
CA HIS A 184 -4.57 32.88 -21.76
C HIS A 184 -5.19 31.56 -21.24
N PRO A 185 -4.84 31.15 -20.01
CA PRO A 185 -5.56 30.08 -19.34
C PRO A 185 -6.91 30.61 -18.87
N LEU A 186 -7.99 30.05 -19.39
CA LEU A 186 -9.37 30.33 -19.00
C LEU A 186 -9.92 29.19 -18.15
N LYS A 187 -10.94 29.49 -17.36
CA LYS A 187 -11.60 28.54 -16.46
C LYS A 187 -13.10 28.58 -16.66
N THR A 188 -13.69 27.41 -16.84
CA THR A 188 -15.14 27.22 -16.81
C THR A 188 -15.69 27.33 -15.37
N PRO A 189 -17.03 27.41 -15.21
CA PRO A 189 -17.67 27.17 -13.92
C PRO A 189 -17.32 25.79 -13.33
N ALA A 190 -17.49 25.64 -12.02
CA ALA A 190 -17.18 24.39 -11.35
C ALA A 190 -18.22 23.30 -11.70
N PHE A 191 -17.74 22.10 -11.99
CA PHE A 191 -18.57 20.92 -12.20
C PHE A 191 -18.53 20.05 -10.95
N SER A 192 -19.67 19.84 -10.29
CA SER A 192 -19.69 19.05 -9.05
C SER A 192 -19.23 17.60 -9.28
N PHE A 193 -18.59 16.99 -8.28
CA PHE A 193 -18.16 15.59 -8.33
C PHE A 193 -19.31 14.63 -8.69
N THR A 194 -20.48 14.79 -8.06
CA THR A 194 -21.68 13.98 -8.34
C THR A 194 -22.09 14.08 -9.80
N TYR A 195 -22.04 15.29 -10.36
CA TYR A 195 -22.39 15.51 -11.76
C TYR A 195 -21.37 14.89 -12.71
N LEU A 196 -20.07 15.09 -12.46
CA LEU A 196 -19.01 14.47 -13.26
C LEU A 196 -19.05 12.94 -13.18
N ASN A 197 -19.52 12.38 -12.07
CA ASN A 197 -19.61 10.94 -11.89
C ASN A 197 -20.83 10.34 -12.63
N ASP A 198 -22.00 10.95 -12.49
CA ASP A 198 -23.27 10.35 -12.89
C ASP A 198 -23.66 10.65 -14.35
N THR A 199 -23.21 11.77 -14.92
CA THR A 199 -23.58 12.19 -16.29
C THR A 199 -22.81 11.42 -17.37
N GLU A 200 -23.40 11.16 -18.53
CA GLU A 200 -22.71 10.50 -19.65
C GLU A 200 -21.46 11.29 -20.13
N GLU A 201 -20.44 10.59 -20.61
CA GLU A 201 -19.17 11.23 -21.02
C GLU A 201 -19.35 12.19 -22.20
N THR A 202 -20.21 11.83 -23.16
CA THR A 202 -20.52 12.63 -24.35
C THR A 202 -21.22 13.94 -23.99
N GLU A 203 -22.19 13.88 -23.09
CA GLU A 203 -22.92 15.06 -22.61
C GLU A 203 -22.00 16.03 -21.89
N LEU A 204 -21.11 15.52 -21.02
CA LEU A 204 -20.12 16.34 -20.31
C LEU A 204 -19.17 17.05 -21.27
N ILE A 205 -18.71 16.37 -22.32
CA ILE A 205 -17.84 16.97 -23.35
C ILE A 205 -18.57 18.12 -24.05
N ASP A 206 -19.82 17.91 -24.48
CA ASP A 206 -20.61 18.93 -25.16
C ASP A 206 -20.85 20.16 -24.26
N GLU A 207 -21.14 19.94 -22.98
CA GLU A 207 -21.33 21.03 -22.01
C GLU A 207 -20.05 21.81 -21.74
N ILE A 208 -18.92 21.11 -21.58
CA ILE A 208 -17.63 21.76 -21.37
C ILE A 208 -17.27 22.59 -22.61
N GLN A 209 -17.49 22.08 -23.82
CA GLN A 209 -17.24 22.83 -25.05
C GLN A 209 -18.14 24.07 -25.18
N LYS A 210 -19.43 23.95 -24.81
CA LYS A 210 -20.33 25.11 -24.73
C LYS A 210 -19.85 26.14 -23.71
N ALA A 211 -19.43 25.70 -22.53
CA ALA A 211 -18.90 26.57 -21.49
C ALA A 211 -17.58 27.25 -21.92
N LYS A 212 -16.72 26.55 -22.68
CA LYS A 212 -15.51 27.12 -23.27
C LYS A 212 -15.81 28.19 -24.30
N ALA A 213 -16.81 27.96 -25.17
CA ALA A 213 -17.22 28.91 -26.21
C ALA A 213 -17.93 30.16 -25.68
N ALA A 214 -18.45 30.12 -24.46
CA ALA A 214 -19.10 31.25 -23.80
C ALA A 214 -18.13 32.22 -23.10
N LEU A 215 -16.83 31.90 -23.07
CA LEU A 215 -15.74 32.69 -22.44
C LEU A 215 -14.93 33.45 -23.49
#